data_AF-A0A535RLI2-F1
#
_entry.id   AF-A0A535RLI2-F1
#
_cell.length_a   1.000
_cell.length_b   1.000
_cell.length_c   1.000
_cell.angle_alpha   90.00
_cell.angle_beta   90.00
_cell.angle_gamma   90.00
#
_symmetry.space_group_name_H-M   'P 1'
#
loop_
_entity.id
_entity.type
_entity.pdbx_description
1 polymer ?
#
loop_
_entity_poly.entity_id
_entity_poly.type
_entity_poly.pdbx_seq_one_letter_code
_entity_poly.pdbx_strand_id
1 'polypeptide(L)'
;MRTRHRLVTARWSGWGTMRPVKSLSNGETSASARRYPCWVRRVGLALAVGFVIALALPASAQASTSDLVKQLDGLVSSFPGGAGIWIADPTVATPLFAHDAEEQVIAASLYKLGVLAEAERRVDTGELHYADTVTIEPDDITADGSFEYAGTELTLDEALEAMITVSDNGAALALWHILGGANIDATLEKAGISNFHVAFDDTEDNWATPHAIGTFFTLLAKRQLISPAASDRMLARLERQQINDRLPAQLPGGVVVAHKTGNLSGVTHDAGIIYTKTGPRVVVAMTWDALDEDAANFISSIGSLVYSSNLEPAANARYQVSKTAIAVDVGTETRVVVPITNIGTRAWMSSGAGAIGLTWELRNASGVLLATSPKPQPLPPLQPQQTQNVGIAIAVPQQPGTYTATIGLTDASGAALAPAGAATASFSLRAHNPYLITAEVGMPHTLHRGEASLLSVSYGALAGATDRPLSIGWRVIDPRNGRTVQQGASPAGVFKVGATGTLYAAFLAPNAVGTYKLTYELRDGTVSVSEPVTTTVEIMGPRTYPDEGLPAPSDELGALPTASPRFQFPTITIPKPSFDIPFLHGRSPSPSPAP
;
A
#
# COMPACT_ATOMS: atom_id res chain seq x y z
N MET A 1 -47.36 -20.44 44.71
CA MET A 1 -47.71 -19.66 45.92
C MET A 1 -48.04 -18.23 45.52
N ARG A 2 -48.93 -17.53 46.25
CA ARG A 2 -49.27 -16.11 46.00
C ARG A 2 -48.51 -15.20 46.96
N THR A 3 -47.98 -14.08 46.47
CA THR A 3 -47.73 -12.87 47.26
C THR A 3 -47.97 -11.63 46.39
N ARG A 4 -48.44 -10.54 47.00
CA ARG A 4 -49.03 -9.37 46.33
C ARG A 4 -48.50 -8.06 46.94
N HIS A 5 -48.34 -7.05 46.09
CA HIS A 5 -48.29 -5.61 46.43
C HIS A 5 -47.04 -5.12 47.20
N ARG A 6 -46.58 -3.86 47.06
CA ARG A 6 -47.32 -2.61 46.76
C ARG A 6 -46.65 -1.69 45.73
N LEU A 7 -47.49 -0.95 44.97
CA LEU A 7 -47.15 0.37 44.43
C LEU A 7 -47.15 1.43 45.54
N VAL A 8 -46.36 2.49 45.37
CA VAL A 8 -46.65 3.82 45.94
C VAL A 8 -46.43 4.87 44.85
N THR A 9 -47.43 5.71 44.62
CA THR A 9 -47.40 6.88 43.74
C THR A 9 -47.52 8.17 44.58
N ALA A 10 -46.77 9.22 44.25
CA ALA A 10 -47.03 10.58 44.72
C ALA A 10 -46.52 11.63 43.72
N ARG A 11 -47.26 12.75 43.60
CA ARG A 11 -47.22 13.72 42.48
C ARG A 11 -46.37 14.98 42.74
N TRP A 12 -45.71 15.44 41.66
CA TRP A 12 -45.65 16.81 41.11
C TRP A 12 -45.55 18.06 42.02
N SER A 13 -44.49 18.87 41.80
CA SER A 13 -44.52 20.33 41.49
C SER A 13 -43.07 20.81 41.22
N GLY A 14 -42.75 21.83 40.42
CA GLY A 14 -43.53 22.76 39.60
C GLY A 14 -42.61 23.52 38.61
N TRP A 15 -43.16 24.43 37.79
CA TRP A 15 -42.44 25.15 36.73
C TRP A 15 -41.56 26.32 37.21
N GLY A 16 -40.52 26.69 36.44
CA GLY A 16 -39.78 27.95 36.60
C GLY A 16 -38.81 28.26 35.45
N THR A 17 -39.04 29.33 34.68
CA THR A 17 -38.29 29.69 33.46
C THR A 17 -37.24 30.80 33.64
N MET A 18 -36.10 30.64 32.97
CA MET A 18 -35.06 31.62 32.54
C MET A 18 -35.12 33.10 33.00
N ARG A 19 -33.97 33.65 33.45
CA ARG A 19 -33.09 34.54 32.64
C ARG A 19 -31.78 34.95 33.39
N PRO A 20 -30.73 35.40 32.68
CA PRO A 20 -29.39 35.59 33.25
C PRO A 20 -29.11 37.03 33.73
N VAL A 21 -28.23 37.17 34.73
CA VAL A 21 -27.73 38.46 35.24
C VAL A 21 -26.24 38.61 34.92
N LYS A 22 -25.90 39.67 34.17
CA LYS A 22 -24.54 40.24 34.15
C LYS A 22 -24.40 41.18 35.34
N SER A 23 -23.26 41.17 36.02
CA SER A 23 -22.83 42.29 36.87
C SER A 23 -21.43 42.76 36.48
N LEU A 24 -21.20 44.06 36.67
CA LEU A 24 -20.02 44.79 36.22
C LEU A 24 -18.91 44.81 37.29
N SER A 25 -17.73 45.16 36.81
CA SER A 25 -16.53 45.57 37.54
C SER A 25 -16.76 46.57 38.69
N ASN A 26 -15.91 46.46 39.73
CA ASN A 26 -15.09 47.51 40.37
C ASN A 26 -14.31 46.85 41.54
N GLY A 27 -13.10 47.24 41.95
CA GLY A 27 -12.14 48.23 41.43
C GLY A 27 -10.98 48.43 42.43
N GLU A 28 -9.81 48.89 41.95
CA GLU A 28 -8.71 49.55 42.70
C GLU A 28 -8.01 48.74 43.84
N THR A 29 -6.70 48.81 44.15
CA THR A 29 -5.61 49.81 44.07
C THR A 29 -4.24 49.07 43.94
N SER A 30 -3.05 49.63 43.69
CA SER A 30 -2.55 50.95 43.22
C SER A 30 -1.04 50.83 42.82
N ALA A 31 -0.37 51.98 42.61
CA ALA A 31 1.07 52.26 42.78
C ALA A 31 2.13 51.67 41.80
N SER A 32 2.52 52.53 40.83
CA SER A 32 3.87 52.88 40.32
C SER A 32 5.10 52.00 40.65
N ALA A 33 6.12 51.85 39.77
CA ALA A 33 6.72 52.91 38.95
C ALA A 33 7.65 52.41 37.80
N ARG A 34 8.20 53.39 37.06
CA ARG A 34 9.27 53.36 36.02
C ARG A 34 8.88 52.98 34.57
N ARG A 35 8.98 53.99 33.71
CA ARG A 35 9.09 53.90 32.24
C ARG A 35 10.56 53.74 31.84
N TYR A 36 10.84 52.98 30.78
CA TYR A 36 11.64 53.31 29.58
C TYR A 36 11.81 52.03 28.71
N PRO A 37 12.13 52.12 27.39
CA PRO A 37 11.41 51.32 26.41
C PRO A 37 12.25 50.21 25.74
N CYS A 38 11.76 48.97 25.78
CA CYS A 38 12.38 47.86 25.06
C CYS A 38 11.88 47.77 23.60
N TRP A 39 12.54 48.49 22.70
CA TRP A 39 12.37 48.35 21.25
C TRP A 39 13.09 47.10 20.68
N VAL A 40 13.08 45.98 21.43
CA VAL A 40 13.71 44.70 21.05
C VAL A 40 12.83 43.53 21.47
N ARG A 41 11.72 43.29 20.75
CA ARG A 41 10.98 42.00 20.76
C ARG A 41 10.02 41.80 19.57
N ARG A 42 10.44 42.23 18.36
CA ARG A 42 9.76 41.95 17.07
C ARG A 42 10.58 41.11 16.08
N VAL A 43 11.51 40.29 16.58
CA VAL A 43 12.32 39.36 15.75
C VAL A 43 12.12 37.88 16.16
N GLY A 44 11.45 37.61 17.29
CA GLY A 44 11.29 36.26 17.84
C GLY A 44 10.06 35.46 17.36
N LEU A 45 9.23 35.98 16.45
CA LEU A 45 7.95 35.35 16.06
C LEU A 45 7.77 35.16 14.53
N ALA A 46 8.86 35.19 13.77
CA ALA A 46 8.86 34.84 12.34
C ALA A 46 9.64 33.55 12.03
N LEU A 47 10.24 32.91 13.05
CA LEU A 47 11.03 31.68 12.94
C LEU A 47 10.29 30.41 13.41
N ALA A 48 9.02 30.52 13.81
CA ALA A 48 8.19 29.39 14.25
C ALA A 48 7.11 28.96 13.23
N VAL A 49 6.97 29.68 12.11
CA VAL A 49 5.95 29.41 11.06
C VAL A 49 6.59 28.94 9.74
N GLY A 50 7.91 29.07 9.59
CA GLY A 50 8.66 28.67 8.39
C GLY A 50 9.25 27.24 8.42
N PHE A 51 8.96 26.43 9.43
CA PHE A 51 9.61 25.11 9.61
C PHE A 51 8.63 23.99 10.05
N VAL A 52 7.46 23.92 9.40
CA VAL A 52 6.55 22.75 9.47
C VAL A 52 6.28 22.16 8.08
N ILE A 53 6.58 22.89 7.00
CA ILE A 53 6.50 22.36 5.62
C ILE A 53 7.86 21.76 5.19
N ALA A 54 8.26 20.67 5.84
CA ALA A 54 9.22 19.67 5.32
C ALA A 54 9.53 18.60 6.38
N LEU A 55 8.57 17.73 6.69
CA LEU A 55 8.79 16.31 7.00
C LEU A 55 7.42 15.64 7.16
N ALA A 56 6.70 15.53 6.04
CA ALA A 56 5.84 14.37 5.85
C ALA A 56 6.76 13.15 5.74
N LEU A 57 7.22 12.66 6.90
CA LEU A 57 7.57 11.26 7.05
C LEU A 57 6.36 10.48 6.51
N PRO A 58 6.56 9.45 5.66
CA PRO A 58 5.46 8.52 5.42
C PRO A 58 5.05 8.01 6.79
N ALA A 59 3.79 8.24 7.18
CA ALA A 59 3.28 7.78 8.45
C ALA A 59 3.59 6.29 8.53
N SER A 60 4.29 5.86 9.59
CA SER A 60 4.58 4.46 9.81
C SER A 60 3.27 3.69 9.67
N ALA A 61 3.18 2.78 8.69
CA ALA A 61 1.98 2.00 8.39
C ALA A 61 1.80 0.94 9.51
N GLN A 62 1.41 1.44 10.67
CA GLN A 62 1.56 0.80 11.97
C GLN A 62 0.42 1.18 12.93
N ALA A 63 -0.59 1.90 12.44
CA ALA A 63 -1.96 1.58 12.85
C ALA A 63 -2.25 0.22 12.18
N SER A 64 -2.14 -0.84 12.98
CA SER A 64 -2.26 -2.21 12.49
C SER A 64 -3.58 -2.79 12.96
N THR A 65 -4.08 -3.82 12.27
CA THR A 65 -5.25 -4.59 12.72
C THR A 65 -5.09 -5.06 14.18
N SER A 66 -3.86 -5.27 14.66
CA SER A 66 -3.57 -5.60 16.06
C SER A 66 -4.00 -4.52 17.07
N ASP A 67 -3.99 -3.24 16.71
CA ASP A 67 -4.40 -2.17 17.64
C ASP A 67 -5.92 -2.04 17.71
N LEU A 68 -6.62 -2.29 16.60
CA LEU A 68 -8.08 -2.49 16.61
C LEU A 68 -8.45 -3.71 17.47
N VAL A 69 -7.79 -4.86 17.27
CA VAL A 69 -8.00 -6.09 18.06
C VAL A 69 -7.85 -5.81 19.56
N LYS A 70 -6.76 -5.18 20.01
CA LYS A 70 -6.56 -4.83 21.44
C LYS A 70 -7.67 -3.92 22.00
N GLN A 71 -8.19 -3.00 21.19
CA GLN A 71 -9.26 -2.09 21.63
C GLN A 71 -10.61 -2.82 21.71
N LEU A 72 -10.87 -3.75 20.80
CA LEU A 72 -12.03 -4.64 20.84
C LEU A 72 -11.96 -5.63 22.00
N ASP A 73 -10.81 -6.27 22.24
CA ASP A 73 -10.55 -7.11 23.43
C ASP A 73 -10.84 -6.34 24.73
N GLY A 74 -10.42 -5.07 24.78
CA GLY A 74 -10.66 -4.18 25.90
C GLY A 74 -12.14 -3.83 26.10
N LEU A 75 -12.88 -3.54 25.01
CA LEU A 75 -14.32 -3.32 25.06
C LEU A 75 -15.05 -4.58 25.56
N VAL A 76 -14.78 -5.73 24.94
CA VAL A 76 -15.34 -7.05 25.30
C VAL A 76 -15.13 -7.34 26.77
N SER A 77 -13.89 -7.21 27.26
CA SER A 77 -13.53 -7.46 28.66
C SER A 77 -14.20 -6.52 29.66
N SER A 78 -14.78 -5.41 29.19
CA SER A 78 -15.48 -4.41 30.01
C SER A 78 -17.01 -4.48 29.90
N PHE A 79 -17.53 -5.29 28.99
CA PHE A 79 -18.97 -5.44 28.78
C PHE A 79 -19.60 -6.27 29.91
N PRO A 80 -20.73 -5.84 30.51
CA PRO A 80 -21.30 -6.53 31.69
C PRO A 80 -22.07 -7.81 31.37
N GLY A 81 -22.44 -8.06 30.11
CA GLY A 81 -23.11 -9.28 29.65
C GLY A 81 -22.24 -10.15 28.74
N GLY A 82 -22.85 -11.09 28.02
CA GLY A 82 -22.18 -11.88 26.98
C GLY A 82 -22.25 -11.19 25.61
N ALA A 83 -21.21 -11.37 24.78
CA ALA A 83 -21.10 -10.72 23.48
C ALA A 83 -20.47 -11.63 22.42
N GLY A 84 -21.20 -11.88 21.34
CA GLY A 84 -20.72 -12.54 20.14
C GLY A 84 -20.41 -11.52 19.05
N ILE A 85 -19.16 -11.50 18.57
CA ILE A 85 -18.67 -10.50 17.61
C ILE A 85 -18.02 -11.17 16.42
N TRP A 86 -18.37 -10.69 15.22
CA TRP A 86 -17.66 -11.00 13.98
C TRP A 86 -17.39 -9.73 13.19
N ILE A 87 -16.11 -9.46 12.88
CA ILE A 87 -15.71 -8.31 12.07
C ILE A 87 -14.84 -8.81 10.92
N ALA A 88 -15.23 -8.49 9.68
CA ALA A 88 -14.54 -8.96 8.48
C ALA A 88 -14.35 -7.86 7.42
N ASP A 89 -13.26 -7.97 6.66
CA ASP A 89 -13.12 -7.33 5.36
C ASP A 89 -13.55 -8.35 4.29
N PRO A 90 -14.57 -8.09 3.47
CA PRO A 90 -15.01 -9.02 2.43
C PRO A 90 -13.91 -9.45 1.44
N THR A 91 -12.86 -8.65 1.26
CA THR A 91 -11.72 -9.00 0.37
C THR A 91 -10.76 -10.04 0.97
N VAL A 92 -10.90 -10.35 2.26
CA VAL A 92 -10.00 -11.22 3.03
C VAL A 92 -10.71 -12.53 3.38
N ALA A 93 -9.96 -13.64 3.46
CA ALA A 93 -10.50 -14.97 3.77
C ALA A 93 -10.80 -15.19 5.27
N THR A 94 -10.07 -14.51 6.15
CA THR A 94 -10.19 -14.61 7.61
C THR A 94 -10.82 -13.33 8.19
N PRO A 95 -11.58 -13.42 9.30
CA PRO A 95 -12.05 -12.23 10.01
C PRO A 95 -10.88 -11.35 10.47
N LEU A 96 -11.18 -10.07 10.68
CA LEU A 96 -10.30 -9.10 11.32
C LEU A 96 -10.29 -9.28 12.85
N PHE A 97 -11.44 -9.64 13.40
CA PHE A 97 -11.67 -9.94 14.81
C PHE A 97 -12.86 -10.88 14.95
N ALA A 98 -12.79 -11.80 15.91
CA ALA A 98 -13.87 -12.71 16.26
C ALA A 98 -13.81 -12.99 17.77
N HIS A 99 -14.95 -12.94 18.44
CA HIS A 99 -15.13 -13.31 19.84
C HIS A 99 -16.47 -14.04 19.96
N ASP A 100 -16.47 -15.22 20.59
CA ASP A 100 -17.62 -16.12 20.77
C ASP A 100 -18.48 -16.26 19.49
N ALA A 101 -17.80 -16.31 18.34
CA ALA A 101 -18.41 -16.17 17.02
C ALA A 101 -19.24 -17.39 16.56
N GLU A 102 -19.12 -18.51 17.26
CA GLU A 102 -19.90 -19.74 17.06
C GLU A 102 -20.94 -19.96 18.17
N GLU A 103 -21.09 -19.03 19.12
CA GLU A 103 -22.12 -19.12 20.16
C GLU A 103 -23.50 -18.99 19.52
N GLN A 104 -24.42 -19.90 19.88
CA GLN A 104 -25.80 -19.84 19.43
C GLN A 104 -26.58 -18.84 20.28
N VAL A 105 -26.94 -17.71 19.68
CA VAL A 105 -27.65 -16.62 20.35
C VAL A 105 -29.03 -16.48 19.74
N ILE A 106 -30.05 -16.22 20.58
CA ILE A 106 -31.40 -15.87 20.11
C ILE A 106 -31.29 -14.67 19.18
N ALA A 107 -31.63 -14.82 17.91
CA ALA A 107 -31.33 -13.85 16.86
C ALA A 107 -32.11 -12.54 16.99
N ALA A 108 -33.20 -12.54 17.78
CA ALA A 108 -34.20 -11.48 17.80
C ALA A 108 -34.58 -11.09 16.35
N SER A 109 -34.88 -9.82 16.08
CA SER A 109 -35.21 -9.36 14.71
C SER A 109 -34.09 -9.48 13.65
N LEU A 110 -32.94 -10.11 13.93
CA LEU A 110 -32.00 -10.50 12.87
C LEU A 110 -32.52 -11.65 12.01
N TYR A 111 -33.46 -12.49 12.49
CA TYR A 111 -34.07 -13.57 11.68
C TYR A 111 -34.70 -13.05 10.37
N LYS A 112 -35.14 -11.79 10.37
CA LYS A 112 -35.71 -11.07 9.23
C LYS A 112 -34.73 -10.95 8.05
N LEU A 113 -33.43 -11.15 8.27
CA LEU A 113 -32.42 -11.29 7.20
C LEU A 113 -32.64 -12.59 6.39
N GLY A 114 -33.01 -13.69 7.03
CA GLY A 114 -33.38 -14.94 6.36
C GLY A 114 -34.69 -14.79 5.57
N VAL A 115 -35.70 -14.17 6.18
CA VAL A 115 -36.99 -13.85 5.52
C VAL A 115 -36.75 -13.02 4.25
N LEU A 116 -35.91 -11.97 4.35
CA LEU A 116 -35.51 -11.15 3.21
C LEU A 116 -34.82 -11.97 2.11
N ALA A 117 -33.90 -12.87 2.47
CA ALA A 117 -33.18 -13.69 1.51
C ALA A 117 -34.12 -14.67 0.76
N GLU A 118 -35.04 -15.34 1.44
CA GLU A 118 -35.98 -16.25 0.76
C GLU A 118 -36.99 -15.48 -0.12
N ALA A 119 -37.48 -14.32 0.35
CA ALA A 119 -38.32 -13.44 -0.48
C ALA A 119 -37.58 -13.00 -1.76
N GLU A 120 -36.35 -12.50 -1.61
CA GLU A 120 -35.53 -12.04 -2.73
C GLU A 120 -35.09 -13.19 -3.63
N ARG A 121 -34.93 -14.42 -3.11
CA ARG A 121 -34.72 -15.62 -3.94
C ARG A 121 -35.94 -15.91 -4.81
N ARG A 122 -37.15 -15.88 -4.24
CA ARG A 122 -38.39 -16.09 -4.99
C ARG A 122 -38.64 -14.99 -6.04
N VAL A 123 -38.27 -13.75 -5.74
CA VAL A 123 -38.29 -12.67 -6.73
C VAL A 123 -37.27 -12.89 -7.84
N ASP A 124 -36.05 -13.33 -7.51
CA ASP A 124 -35.00 -13.60 -8.52
C ASP A 124 -35.33 -14.80 -9.45
N THR A 125 -36.11 -15.76 -8.96
CA THR A 125 -36.61 -16.89 -9.77
C THR A 125 -37.95 -16.62 -10.46
N GLY A 126 -38.63 -15.52 -10.14
CA GLY A 126 -39.98 -15.20 -10.65
C GLY A 126 -41.11 -16.01 -10.02
N GLU A 127 -40.87 -16.62 -8.85
CA GLU A 127 -41.90 -17.25 -8.00
C GLU A 127 -42.76 -16.20 -7.27
N LEU A 128 -42.21 -15.01 -7.00
CA LEU A 128 -42.90 -13.86 -6.42
C LEU A 128 -42.58 -12.58 -7.20
N HIS A 129 -43.45 -11.58 -7.10
CA HIS A 129 -43.29 -10.25 -7.69
C HIS A 129 -43.48 -9.17 -6.62
N TYR A 130 -42.76 -8.07 -6.74
CA TYR A 130 -42.84 -6.96 -5.77
C TYR A 130 -44.23 -6.33 -5.62
N ALA A 131 -45.10 -6.48 -6.61
CA ALA A 131 -46.48 -6.00 -6.58
C ALA A 131 -47.49 -7.03 -6.06
N ASP A 132 -47.05 -8.23 -5.67
CA ASP A 132 -47.91 -9.24 -5.04
C ASP A 132 -48.39 -8.73 -3.66
N THR A 133 -49.64 -8.99 -3.31
CA THR A 133 -50.24 -8.53 -2.06
C THR A 133 -49.83 -9.41 -0.87
N VAL A 134 -49.40 -8.77 0.21
CA VAL A 134 -49.18 -9.33 1.54
C VAL A 134 -50.25 -8.75 2.47
N THR A 135 -51.19 -9.58 2.91
CA THR A 135 -52.19 -9.20 3.91
C THR A 135 -51.63 -9.47 5.30
N ILE A 136 -51.73 -8.50 6.20
CA ILE A 136 -51.41 -8.68 7.62
C ILE A 136 -52.63 -9.32 8.30
N GLU A 137 -52.54 -10.57 8.71
CA GLU A 137 -53.63 -11.29 9.37
C GLU A 137 -53.68 -11.00 10.90
N PRO A 138 -54.79 -11.29 11.60
CA PRO A 138 -54.87 -11.10 13.05
C PRO A 138 -53.77 -11.81 13.85
N ASP A 139 -53.30 -12.96 13.36
CA ASP A 139 -52.28 -13.79 14.02
C ASP A 139 -50.85 -13.25 13.78
N ASP A 140 -50.65 -12.30 12.84
CA ASP A 140 -49.37 -11.60 12.62
C ASP A 140 -49.15 -10.44 13.61
N ILE A 141 -50.18 -10.02 14.37
CA ILE A 141 -50.11 -8.83 15.22
C ILE A 141 -49.52 -9.18 16.60
N THR A 142 -48.26 -8.78 16.81
CA THR A 142 -47.60 -8.84 18.12
C THR A 142 -47.99 -7.65 19.02
N ALA A 143 -47.81 -7.83 20.34
CA ALA A 143 -48.12 -6.79 21.33
C ALA A 143 -47.18 -5.56 21.25
N ASP A 144 -45.99 -5.75 20.69
CA ASP A 144 -44.94 -4.76 20.50
C ASP A 144 -44.31 -4.90 19.10
N GLY A 145 -43.78 -3.81 18.55
CA GLY A 145 -43.05 -3.80 17.28
C GLY A 145 -43.88 -3.99 16.00
N SER A 146 -45.21 -4.16 16.08
CA SER A 146 -46.11 -4.05 14.93
C SER A 146 -46.66 -2.63 14.80
N PHE A 147 -46.49 -2.04 13.62
CA PHE A 147 -46.95 -0.70 13.24
C PHE A 147 -48.18 -0.75 12.31
N GLU A 148 -48.39 -1.89 11.65
CA GLU A 148 -49.57 -2.16 10.83
C GLU A 148 -50.74 -2.78 11.64
N TYR A 149 -51.92 -2.80 11.04
CA TYR A 149 -53.14 -3.38 11.62
C TYR A 149 -53.57 -4.64 10.87
N ALA A 150 -54.29 -5.54 11.56
CA ALA A 150 -54.90 -6.69 10.92
C ALA A 150 -55.88 -6.24 9.81
N GLY A 151 -55.77 -6.86 8.63
CA GLY A 151 -56.48 -6.46 7.41
C GLY A 151 -55.79 -5.36 6.59
N THR A 152 -54.60 -4.88 6.98
CA THR A 152 -53.77 -4.06 6.09
C THR A 152 -53.28 -4.92 4.92
N GLU A 153 -53.46 -4.43 3.70
CA GLU A 153 -52.85 -4.99 2.48
C GLU A 153 -51.63 -4.13 2.11
N LEU A 154 -50.46 -4.75 2.08
CA LEU A 154 -49.21 -4.18 1.56
C LEU A 154 -48.83 -4.86 0.24
N THR A 155 -48.05 -4.20 -0.59
CA THR A 155 -47.26 -4.91 -1.60
C THR A 155 -46.07 -5.63 -0.96
N LEU A 156 -45.55 -6.68 -1.60
CA LEU A 156 -44.32 -7.35 -1.16
C LEU A 156 -43.14 -6.37 -1.01
N ASP A 157 -43.05 -5.35 -1.87
CA ASP A 157 -42.05 -4.28 -1.74
C ASP A 157 -42.18 -3.50 -0.42
N GLU A 158 -43.40 -3.08 -0.07
CA GLU A 158 -43.71 -2.33 1.15
C GLU A 158 -43.53 -3.19 2.41
N ALA A 159 -43.96 -4.46 2.38
CA ALA A 159 -43.77 -5.39 3.50
C ALA A 159 -42.29 -5.65 3.79
N LEU A 160 -41.47 -5.87 2.74
CA LEU A 160 -40.01 -6.01 2.90
C LEU A 160 -39.36 -4.71 3.39
N GLU A 161 -39.84 -3.56 2.95
CA GLU A 161 -39.33 -2.26 3.40
C GLU A 161 -39.64 -1.99 4.89
N ALA A 162 -40.87 -2.25 5.35
CA ALA A 162 -41.26 -2.11 6.75
C ALA A 162 -40.51 -3.09 7.66
N MET A 163 -40.43 -4.37 7.24
CA MET A 163 -39.72 -5.43 7.94
C MET A 163 -38.23 -5.11 8.15
N ILE A 164 -37.58 -4.48 7.17
CA ILE A 164 -36.15 -4.17 7.24
C ILE A 164 -35.88 -2.80 7.88
N THR A 165 -36.53 -1.73 7.44
CA THR A 165 -36.13 -0.35 7.78
C THR A 165 -36.62 0.14 9.14
N VAL A 166 -37.75 -0.38 9.63
CA VAL A 166 -38.28 -0.06 10.98
C VAL A 166 -38.46 -1.31 11.84
N SER A 167 -38.04 -2.47 11.34
CA SER A 167 -38.13 -3.77 12.03
C SER A 167 -39.56 -4.20 12.36
N ASP A 168 -40.55 -3.84 11.53
CA ASP A 168 -41.96 -4.17 11.76
C ASP A 168 -42.18 -5.68 11.97
N ASN A 169 -42.95 -6.05 12.99
CA ASN A 169 -43.22 -7.44 13.35
C ASN A 169 -44.38 -8.05 12.56
N GLY A 170 -45.42 -7.29 12.24
CA GLY A 170 -46.58 -7.78 11.47
C GLY A 170 -46.20 -8.18 10.06
N ALA A 171 -45.51 -7.30 9.33
CA ALA A 171 -44.96 -7.58 8.02
C ALA A 171 -43.97 -8.75 8.05
N ALA A 172 -43.17 -8.89 9.13
CA ALA A 172 -42.24 -10.00 9.27
C ALA A 172 -42.93 -11.36 9.44
N LEU A 173 -43.98 -11.42 10.27
CA LEU A 173 -44.75 -12.64 10.50
C LEU A 173 -45.61 -13.01 9.29
N ALA A 174 -46.26 -12.04 8.64
CA ALA A 174 -47.00 -12.26 7.39
C ALA A 174 -46.10 -12.85 6.29
N LEU A 175 -44.90 -12.27 6.12
CA LEU A 175 -43.89 -12.81 5.20
C LEU A 175 -43.38 -14.19 5.62
N TRP A 176 -43.16 -14.43 6.92
CA TRP A 176 -42.75 -15.73 7.42
C TRP A 176 -43.82 -16.81 7.18
N HIS A 177 -45.12 -16.51 7.36
CA HIS A 177 -46.22 -17.41 7.02
C HIS A 177 -46.28 -17.74 5.51
N ILE A 178 -46.03 -16.76 4.63
CA ILE A 178 -46.02 -16.95 3.16
C ILE A 178 -44.79 -17.77 2.70
N LEU A 179 -43.63 -17.56 3.32
CA LEU A 179 -42.37 -18.17 2.89
C LEU A 179 -42.13 -19.53 3.57
N GLY A 180 -42.44 -19.65 4.85
CA GLY A 180 -42.23 -20.82 5.72
C GLY A 180 -40.77 -20.97 6.18
N GLY A 181 -40.55 -21.11 7.49
CA GLY A 181 -39.22 -21.22 8.11
C GLY A 181 -38.30 -22.25 7.45
N ALA A 182 -38.82 -23.45 7.15
CA ALA A 182 -38.04 -24.51 6.49
C ALA A 182 -37.51 -24.13 5.09
N ASN A 183 -38.20 -23.25 4.35
CA ASN A 183 -37.71 -22.76 3.06
C ASN A 183 -36.67 -21.64 3.25
N ILE A 184 -36.78 -20.87 4.32
CA ILE A 184 -35.80 -19.84 4.70
C ILE A 184 -34.47 -20.50 5.06
N ASP A 185 -34.49 -21.50 5.94
CA ASP A 185 -33.32 -22.29 6.30
C ASP A 185 -32.69 -22.98 5.08
N ALA A 186 -33.50 -23.62 4.23
CA ALA A 186 -32.99 -24.26 3.00
C ALA A 186 -32.30 -23.26 2.05
N THR A 187 -32.73 -22.01 2.01
CA THR A 187 -32.08 -20.94 1.23
C THR A 187 -30.78 -20.46 1.87
N LEU A 188 -30.72 -20.36 3.20
CA LEU A 188 -29.50 -20.05 3.94
C LEU A 188 -28.45 -21.17 3.79
N GLU A 189 -28.84 -22.44 3.97
CA GLU A 189 -27.98 -23.60 3.76
C GLU A 189 -27.42 -23.66 2.33
N LYS A 190 -28.26 -23.40 1.32
CA LYS A 190 -27.85 -23.38 -0.08
C LYS A 190 -26.86 -22.25 -0.41
N ALA A 191 -26.91 -21.14 0.33
CA ALA A 191 -25.91 -20.07 0.28
C ALA A 191 -24.62 -20.40 1.06
N GLY A 192 -24.56 -21.55 1.75
CA GLY A 192 -23.44 -21.95 2.60
C GLY A 192 -23.46 -21.33 4.00
N ILE A 193 -24.60 -20.79 4.43
CA ILE A 193 -24.79 -20.20 5.76
C ILE A 193 -25.44 -21.25 6.67
N SER A 194 -24.60 -22.08 7.29
CA SER A 194 -25.01 -22.91 8.42
C SER A 194 -25.12 -22.09 9.71
N ASN A 195 -25.81 -22.63 10.72
CA ASN A 195 -25.94 -22.02 12.06
C ASN A 195 -26.69 -20.67 12.07
N PHE A 196 -27.67 -20.53 11.17
CA PHE A 196 -28.69 -19.48 11.20
C PHE A 196 -30.03 -20.14 10.93
N HIS A 197 -30.89 -20.19 11.96
CA HIS A 197 -32.16 -20.91 11.96
C HIS A 197 -33.33 -19.92 12.17
N VAL A 198 -34.33 -20.05 11.31
CA VAL A 198 -35.62 -19.37 11.44
C VAL A 198 -36.67 -20.40 11.84
N ALA A 199 -37.35 -20.16 12.96
CA ALA A 199 -38.30 -21.07 13.59
C ALA A 199 -39.34 -21.61 12.61
N PHE A 200 -39.75 -22.87 12.75
CA PHE A 200 -40.73 -23.50 11.87
C PHE A 200 -42.18 -23.36 12.37
N ASP A 201 -42.36 -23.18 13.68
CA ASP A 201 -43.62 -22.83 14.34
C ASP A 201 -43.36 -21.93 15.58
N ASP A 202 -44.40 -21.64 16.36
CA ASP A 202 -44.34 -20.79 17.55
C ASP A 202 -43.69 -21.45 18.78
N THR A 203 -43.23 -22.70 18.66
CA THR A 203 -42.58 -23.45 19.75
C THR A 203 -41.05 -23.41 19.70
N GLU A 204 -40.47 -22.85 18.64
CA GLU A 204 -39.02 -22.77 18.41
C GLU A 204 -38.49 -21.32 18.49
N ASP A 205 -37.30 -21.14 19.06
CA ASP A 205 -36.61 -19.84 19.06
C ASP A 205 -35.84 -19.62 17.76
N ASN A 206 -35.93 -18.42 17.20
CA ASN A 206 -35.05 -17.99 16.11
C ASN A 206 -33.64 -17.76 16.66
N TRP A 207 -32.61 -18.42 16.12
CA TRP A 207 -31.23 -18.31 16.61
C TRP A 207 -30.20 -18.24 15.48
N ALA A 208 -29.06 -17.62 15.78
CA ALA A 208 -27.93 -17.55 14.85
C ALA A 208 -26.60 -17.46 15.61
N THR A 209 -25.49 -17.81 14.93
CA THR A 209 -24.16 -17.45 15.40
C THR A 209 -23.68 -16.13 14.77
N PRO A 210 -22.83 -15.34 15.45
CA PRO A 210 -22.25 -14.14 14.87
C PRO A 210 -21.51 -14.39 13.54
N HIS A 211 -20.86 -15.56 13.39
CA HIS A 211 -20.20 -15.97 12.16
C HIS A 211 -21.21 -16.25 11.02
N ALA A 212 -22.37 -16.84 11.29
CA ALA A 212 -23.39 -17.10 10.28
C ALA A 212 -23.95 -15.76 9.71
N ILE A 213 -24.30 -14.82 10.60
CA ILE A 213 -24.71 -13.46 10.22
C ILE A 213 -23.55 -12.72 9.51
N GLY A 214 -22.32 -12.91 9.96
CA GLY A 214 -21.12 -12.36 9.32
C GLY A 214 -20.91 -12.88 7.89
N THR A 215 -21.24 -14.15 7.66
CA THR A 215 -21.20 -14.79 6.33
C THR A 215 -22.29 -14.23 5.42
N PHE A 216 -23.51 -14.05 5.93
CA PHE A 216 -24.62 -13.40 5.21
C PHE A 216 -24.21 -12.02 4.64
N PHE A 217 -23.72 -11.12 5.50
CA PHE A 217 -23.27 -9.79 5.05
C PHE A 217 -22.00 -9.83 4.19
N THR A 218 -21.11 -10.80 4.40
CA THR A 218 -19.94 -11.00 3.52
C THR A 218 -20.36 -11.41 2.10
N LEU A 219 -21.36 -12.28 1.96
CA LEU A 219 -21.92 -12.69 0.67
C LEU A 219 -22.69 -11.55 -0.01
N LEU A 220 -23.44 -10.73 0.74
CA LEU A 220 -24.04 -9.50 0.21
C LEU A 220 -22.98 -8.53 -0.34
N ALA A 221 -21.95 -8.21 0.45
CA ALA A 221 -20.88 -7.31 0.02
C ALA A 221 -20.14 -7.82 -1.25
N LYS A 222 -20.03 -9.14 -1.40
CA LYS A 222 -19.46 -9.82 -2.58
C LYS A 222 -20.44 -9.98 -3.75
N ARG A 223 -21.72 -9.64 -3.59
CA ARG A 223 -22.80 -9.87 -4.58
C ARG A 223 -23.01 -11.35 -4.93
N GLN A 224 -22.89 -12.21 -3.91
CA GLN A 224 -22.84 -13.67 -4.02
C GLN A 224 -23.89 -14.43 -3.20
N LEU A 225 -24.78 -13.73 -2.46
CA LEU A 225 -25.74 -14.41 -1.55
C LEU A 225 -26.78 -15.25 -2.30
N ILE A 226 -27.34 -14.70 -3.40
CA ILE A 226 -28.34 -15.36 -4.26
C ILE A 226 -27.94 -15.12 -5.71
N SER A 227 -27.99 -13.85 -6.11
CA SER A 227 -27.46 -13.32 -7.36
C SER A 227 -26.91 -11.91 -7.12
N PRO A 228 -26.16 -11.33 -8.05
CA PRO A 228 -25.72 -9.95 -7.93
C PRO A 228 -26.89 -8.96 -7.82
N ALA A 229 -27.95 -9.16 -8.62
CA ALA A 229 -29.13 -8.30 -8.63
C ALA A 229 -29.91 -8.40 -7.30
N ALA A 230 -30.15 -9.61 -6.79
CA ALA A 230 -30.76 -9.80 -5.48
C ALA A 230 -29.93 -9.17 -4.35
N SER A 231 -28.59 -9.30 -4.42
CA SER A 231 -27.69 -8.69 -3.43
C SER A 231 -27.77 -7.17 -3.44
N ASP A 232 -27.81 -6.53 -4.63
CA ASP A 232 -27.96 -5.08 -4.76
C ASP A 232 -29.33 -4.59 -4.24
N ARG A 233 -30.42 -5.35 -4.46
CA ARG A 233 -31.77 -5.02 -3.94
C ARG A 233 -31.82 -5.13 -2.40
N MET A 234 -31.26 -6.20 -1.83
CA MET A 234 -31.15 -6.36 -0.38
C MET A 234 -30.32 -5.27 0.28
N LEU A 235 -29.13 -4.97 -0.28
CA LEU A 235 -28.27 -3.88 0.21
C LEU A 235 -29.01 -2.54 0.20
N ALA A 236 -29.71 -2.22 -0.89
CA ALA A 236 -30.45 -0.96 -0.99
C ALA A 236 -31.51 -0.79 0.12
N ARG A 237 -32.20 -1.86 0.55
CA ARG A 237 -33.13 -1.81 1.71
C ARG A 237 -32.38 -1.64 3.04
N LEU A 238 -31.32 -2.42 3.24
CA LEU A 238 -30.50 -2.39 4.45
C LEU A 238 -29.82 -1.03 4.67
N GLU A 239 -29.49 -0.30 3.59
CA GLU A 239 -28.96 1.07 3.61
C GLU A 239 -30.01 2.13 3.99
N ARG A 240 -31.30 1.78 4.03
CA ARG A 240 -32.42 2.66 4.45
C ARG A 240 -32.90 2.35 5.88
N GLN A 241 -32.12 1.59 6.65
CA GLN A 241 -32.37 1.33 8.07
C GLN A 241 -32.58 2.64 8.85
N GLN A 242 -33.66 2.70 9.64
CA GLN A 242 -34.02 3.90 10.42
C GLN A 242 -33.59 3.78 11.88
N ILE A 243 -33.44 2.56 12.42
CA ILE A 243 -32.97 2.30 13.78
C ILE A 243 -31.45 2.43 13.84
N ASN A 244 -30.97 3.68 13.98
CA ASN A 244 -29.55 4.07 13.90
C ASN A 244 -28.87 4.28 15.27
N ASP A 245 -29.44 3.74 16.36
CA ASP A 245 -28.98 3.94 17.75
C ASP A 245 -27.78 3.05 18.17
N ARG A 246 -27.30 2.19 17.26
CA ARG A 246 -26.24 1.20 17.47
C ARG A 246 -25.02 1.44 16.58
N LEU A 247 -24.72 0.58 15.60
CA LEU A 247 -23.51 0.70 14.76
C LEU A 247 -23.33 2.11 14.14
N PRO A 248 -24.40 2.83 13.72
CA PRO A 248 -24.26 4.17 13.16
C PRO A 248 -24.10 5.29 14.20
N ALA A 249 -24.48 5.10 15.46
CA ALA A 249 -24.74 6.19 16.41
C ALA A 249 -23.52 7.08 16.74
N GLN A 250 -22.31 6.51 16.66
CA GLN A 250 -21.05 7.23 16.88
C GLN A 250 -20.30 7.57 15.59
N LEU A 251 -20.86 7.28 14.42
CA LEU A 251 -20.23 7.55 13.13
C LEU A 251 -20.42 9.01 12.70
N PRO A 252 -19.52 9.57 11.87
CA PRO A 252 -19.74 10.88 11.25
C PRO A 252 -21.01 10.90 10.40
N GLY A 253 -21.71 12.04 10.39
CA GLY A 253 -22.89 12.22 9.55
C GLY A 253 -22.61 11.97 8.06
N GLY A 254 -23.48 11.18 7.42
CA GLY A 254 -23.34 10.80 6.00
C GLY A 254 -22.51 9.54 5.74
N VAL A 255 -22.01 8.85 6.77
CA VAL A 255 -21.53 7.46 6.59
C VAL A 255 -22.73 6.55 6.32
N VAL A 256 -22.67 5.81 5.22
CA VAL A 256 -23.68 4.79 4.88
C VAL A 256 -23.38 3.52 5.68
N VAL A 257 -24.43 2.94 6.25
CA VAL A 257 -24.38 1.63 6.92
C VAL A 257 -25.56 0.80 6.39
N ALA A 258 -25.27 -0.39 5.87
CA ALA A 258 -26.29 -1.34 5.43
C ALA A 258 -26.51 -2.37 6.54
N HIS A 259 -27.54 -2.23 7.38
CA HIS A 259 -27.65 -3.02 8.61
C HIS A 259 -29.07 -3.40 9.05
N LYS A 260 -29.13 -4.37 9.97
CA LYS A 260 -30.34 -4.83 10.65
C LYS A 260 -30.07 -4.95 12.14
N THR A 261 -30.98 -4.38 12.92
CA THR A 261 -31.02 -4.46 14.38
C THR A 261 -31.85 -5.65 14.88
N GLY A 262 -31.56 -6.10 16.10
CA GLY A 262 -32.37 -7.07 16.84
C GLY A 262 -32.57 -6.62 18.29
N ASN A 263 -33.77 -6.81 18.84
CA ASN A 263 -34.08 -6.56 20.26
C ASN A 263 -35.07 -7.59 20.79
N LEU A 264 -34.78 -8.11 21.98
CA LEU A 264 -35.67 -8.77 22.92
C LEU A 264 -35.21 -8.39 24.35
N SER A 265 -35.98 -8.72 25.39
CA SER A 265 -35.59 -8.42 26.78
C SER A 265 -34.23 -9.02 27.14
N GLY A 266 -33.22 -8.17 27.36
CA GLY A 266 -31.85 -8.60 27.71
C GLY A 266 -31.00 -9.04 26.51
N VAL A 267 -31.49 -8.85 25.27
CA VAL A 267 -30.85 -9.28 24.02
C VAL A 267 -30.92 -8.12 23.03
N THR A 268 -29.77 -7.50 22.76
CA THR A 268 -29.67 -6.33 21.87
C THR A 268 -28.58 -6.55 20.84
N HIS A 269 -28.91 -6.38 19.56
CA HIS A 269 -28.05 -6.76 18.44
C HIS A 269 -28.02 -5.68 17.37
N ASP A 270 -26.93 -5.63 16.61
CA ASP A 270 -26.84 -4.95 15.32
C ASP A 270 -25.82 -5.66 14.42
N ALA A 271 -26.15 -5.79 13.14
CA ALA A 271 -25.32 -6.47 12.16
C ALA A 271 -25.44 -5.80 10.79
N GLY A 272 -24.30 -5.54 10.15
CA GLY A 272 -24.30 -4.84 8.86
C GLY A 272 -22.95 -4.63 8.21
N ILE A 273 -22.97 -3.82 7.15
CA ILE A 273 -21.80 -3.34 6.41
C ILE A 273 -21.63 -1.85 6.69
N ILE A 274 -20.51 -1.47 7.30
CA ILE A 274 -20.09 -0.07 7.42
C ILE A 274 -19.22 0.28 6.20
N TYR A 275 -19.62 1.28 5.43
CA TYR A 275 -18.84 1.73 4.27
C TYR A 275 -17.75 2.73 4.70
N THR A 276 -16.53 2.23 4.89
CA THR A 276 -15.37 3.05 5.29
C THR A 276 -14.64 3.62 4.07
N LYS A 277 -13.75 4.59 4.30
CA LYS A 277 -12.83 5.13 3.28
C LYS A 277 -11.89 4.09 2.66
N THR A 278 -11.70 2.94 3.31
CA THR A 278 -10.83 1.84 2.84
C THR A 278 -11.62 0.63 2.33
N GLY A 279 -12.94 0.77 2.16
CA GLY A 279 -13.84 -0.27 1.70
C GLY A 279 -14.89 -0.69 2.73
N PRO A 280 -15.82 -1.60 2.35
CA PRO A 280 -16.85 -2.12 3.26
C PRO A 280 -16.23 -2.96 4.38
N ARG A 281 -16.81 -2.85 5.58
CA ARG A 281 -16.50 -3.70 6.74
C ARG A 281 -17.77 -4.37 7.22
N VAL A 282 -17.78 -5.69 7.23
CA VAL A 282 -18.85 -6.45 7.88
C VAL A 282 -18.60 -6.37 9.38
N VAL A 283 -19.62 -5.97 10.13
CA VAL A 283 -19.62 -5.88 11.59
C VAL A 283 -20.88 -6.54 12.10
N VAL A 284 -20.72 -7.53 12.96
CA VAL A 284 -21.79 -8.19 13.70
C VAL A 284 -21.46 -8.07 15.18
N ALA A 285 -22.41 -7.56 15.95
CA ALA A 285 -22.34 -7.56 17.41
C ALA A 285 -23.70 -8.00 17.97
N MET A 286 -23.70 -9.18 18.59
CA MET A 286 -24.86 -9.80 19.22
C MET A 286 -24.59 -9.88 20.72
N THR A 287 -25.42 -9.28 21.57
CA THR A 287 -25.24 -9.32 23.03
C THR A 287 -26.42 -9.96 23.75
N TRP A 288 -26.14 -10.58 24.90
CA TRP A 288 -27.13 -11.16 25.82
C TRP A 288 -26.76 -10.86 27.28
N ASP A 289 -27.71 -11.04 28.19
CA ASP A 289 -27.58 -10.80 29.65
C ASP A 289 -27.09 -9.38 30.03
N ALA A 290 -27.46 -8.38 29.23
CA ALA A 290 -27.09 -6.98 29.42
C ALA A 290 -28.30 -6.03 29.43
N LEU A 291 -28.10 -4.81 29.95
CA LEU A 291 -29.05 -3.71 29.75
C LEU A 291 -28.95 -3.17 28.32
N ASP A 292 -30.07 -2.77 27.73
CA ASP A 292 -30.12 -2.26 26.34
C ASP A 292 -29.23 -1.02 26.15
N GLU A 293 -29.10 -0.17 27.18
CA GLU A 293 -28.20 1.00 27.12
C GLU A 293 -26.72 0.61 27.10
N ASP A 294 -26.31 -0.38 27.88
CA ASP A 294 -24.93 -0.90 27.87
C ASP A 294 -24.62 -1.56 26.52
N ALA A 295 -25.56 -2.36 26.00
CA ALA A 295 -25.45 -3.03 24.70
C ALA A 295 -25.38 -2.01 23.55
N ALA A 296 -26.24 -0.98 23.52
CA ALA A 296 -26.20 0.05 22.48
C ALA A 296 -24.90 0.87 22.52
N ASN A 297 -24.42 1.23 23.72
CA ASN A 297 -23.15 1.92 23.91
C ASN A 297 -21.95 1.05 23.46
N PHE A 298 -21.98 -0.25 23.76
CA PHE A 298 -20.97 -1.22 23.34
C PHE A 298 -20.92 -1.39 21.82
N ILE A 299 -22.06 -1.66 21.19
CA ILE A 299 -22.19 -1.87 19.74
C ILE A 299 -21.79 -0.60 18.97
N SER A 300 -22.26 0.58 19.40
CA SER A 300 -21.88 1.85 18.76
C SER A 300 -20.39 2.17 18.91
N SER A 301 -19.76 1.76 20.01
CA SER A 301 -18.31 1.87 20.19
C SER A 301 -17.55 0.94 19.24
N ILE A 302 -18.01 -0.30 19.04
CA ILE A 302 -17.45 -1.22 18.03
C ILE A 302 -17.55 -0.59 16.62
N GLY A 303 -18.72 -0.06 16.25
CA GLY A 303 -18.91 0.62 14.95
C GLY A 303 -17.93 1.78 14.74
N SER A 304 -17.77 2.62 15.76
CA SER A 304 -16.80 3.74 15.78
C SER A 304 -15.34 3.28 15.63
N LEU A 305 -14.93 2.24 16.35
CA LEU A 305 -13.59 1.67 16.25
C LEU A 305 -13.31 1.08 14.86
N VAL A 306 -14.25 0.31 14.30
CA VAL A 306 -14.08 -0.29 12.97
C VAL A 306 -14.02 0.79 11.88
N TYR A 307 -14.87 1.82 11.96
CA TYR A 307 -14.87 2.91 10.98
C TYR A 307 -13.62 3.80 11.04
N SER A 308 -13.14 4.11 12.25
CA SER A 308 -11.98 4.99 12.46
C SER A 308 -10.63 4.28 12.27
N SER A 309 -10.60 2.95 12.29
CA SER A 309 -9.38 2.17 12.10
C SER A 309 -8.83 2.27 10.69
N ASN A 310 -7.61 2.79 10.57
CA ASN A 310 -6.74 2.50 9.43
C ASN A 310 -6.34 1.03 9.51
N LEU A 311 -7.05 0.17 8.80
CA LEU A 311 -6.67 -1.24 8.67
C LEU A 311 -5.42 -1.41 7.82
N GLU A 312 -4.70 -2.49 8.08
CA GLU A 312 -3.67 -2.96 7.17
C GLU A 312 -4.30 -3.34 5.80
N PRO A 313 -3.73 -2.93 4.66
CA PRO A 313 -4.16 -3.40 3.34
C PRO A 313 -4.11 -4.93 3.25
N ALA A 314 -4.80 -5.53 2.27
CA ALA A 314 -4.81 -6.97 2.06
C ALA A 314 -3.40 -7.62 2.01
N ALA A 315 -2.40 -6.86 1.53
CA ALA A 315 -0.98 -7.13 1.69
C ALA A 315 -0.17 -5.83 1.77
N ASN A 316 0.98 -5.87 2.47
CA ASN A 316 1.95 -4.78 2.50
C ASN A 316 3.39 -5.28 2.36
N ALA A 317 4.24 -4.52 1.66
CA ALA A 317 5.58 -4.93 1.28
C ALA A 317 6.66 -3.91 1.66
N ARG A 318 7.88 -4.40 1.89
CA ARG A 318 9.11 -3.60 1.84
C ARG A 318 9.91 -4.03 0.62
N TYR A 319 10.23 -3.09 -0.25
CA TYR A 319 11.01 -3.34 -1.47
C TYR A 319 12.45 -2.85 -1.28
N GLN A 320 13.41 -3.58 -1.84
CA GLN A 320 14.80 -3.15 -1.90
C GLN A 320 15.14 -2.75 -3.34
N VAL A 321 15.01 -1.46 -3.64
CA VAL A 321 15.23 -0.92 -5.00
C VAL A 321 16.57 -0.18 -5.12
N SER A 322 17.13 -0.13 -6.33
CA SER A 322 18.40 0.58 -6.58
C SER A 322 18.29 2.07 -6.32
N LYS A 323 19.29 2.64 -5.63
CA LYS A 323 19.43 4.11 -5.43
C LYS A 323 20.08 4.81 -6.63
N THR A 324 20.78 4.07 -7.48
CA THR A 324 21.39 4.56 -8.72
C THR A 324 20.52 4.16 -9.91
N ALA A 325 20.49 4.99 -10.94
CA ALA A 325 19.75 4.66 -12.16
C ALA A 325 20.34 3.41 -12.83
N ILE A 326 19.47 2.48 -13.21
CA ILE A 326 19.83 1.27 -13.95
C ILE A 326 19.92 1.65 -15.43
N ALA A 327 21.07 1.45 -16.07
CA ALA A 327 21.21 1.70 -17.50
C ALA A 327 20.52 0.59 -18.32
N VAL A 328 19.89 0.98 -19.43
CA VAL A 328 19.08 0.09 -20.27
C VAL A 328 19.10 0.57 -21.72
N ASP A 329 18.88 -0.37 -22.66
CA ASP A 329 18.74 -0.04 -24.07
C ASP A 329 17.29 0.34 -24.42
N VAL A 330 17.12 1.44 -25.17
CA VAL A 330 15.81 1.84 -25.72
C VAL A 330 15.19 0.73 -26.57
N GLY A 331 13.86 0.60 -26.49
CA GLY A 331 13.12 -0.36 -27.30
C GLY A 331 13.30 -1.83 -26.91
N THR A 332 14.02 -2.13 -25.83
CA THR A 332 14.20 -3.49 -25.29
C THR A 332 13.25 -3.75 -24.12
N GLU A 333 13.09 -5.02 -23.73
CA GLU A 333 12.50 -5.38 -22.43
C GLU A 333 13.63 -5.65 -21.43
N THR A 334 13.70 -4.86 -20.36
CA THR A 334 14.67 -5.06 -19.28
C THR A 334 14.06 -5.87 -18.15
N ARG A 335 14.88 -6.69 -17.46
CA ARG A 335 14.44 -7.46 -16.29
C ARG A 335 15.14 -6.99 -15.03
N VAL A 336 14.42 -6.25 -14.18
CA VAL A 336 14.93 -5.74 -12.91
C VAL A 336 14.56 -6.70 -11.78
N VAL A 337 15.54 -7.18 -11.02
CA VAL A 337 15.29 -8.03 -9.84
C VAL A 337 15.16 -7.16 -8.60
N VAL A 338 14.03 -7.29 -7.90
CA VAL A 338 13.72 -6.56 -6.67
C VAL A 338 13.47 -7.58 -5.54
N PRO A 339 14.23 -7.54 -4.43
CA PRO A 339 13.85 -8.22 -3.19
C PRO A 339 12.61 -7.56 -2.60
N ILE A 340 11.56 -8.35 -2.38
CA ILE A 340 10.29 -7.95 -1.78
C ILE A 340 10.09 -8.74 -0.49
N THR A 341 9.99 -8.02 0.64
CA THR A 341 9.65 -8.59 1.95
C THR A 341 8.17 -8.40 2.22
N ASN A 342 7.45 -9.46 2.58
CA ASN A 342 6.11 -9.32 3.16
C ASN A 342 6.26 -8.73 4.57
N ILE A 343 5.82 -7.48 4.79
CA ILE A 343 5.85 -6.83 6.11
C ILE A 343 4.49 -6.83 6.80
N GLY A 344 3.48 -7.39 6.14
CA GLY A 344 2.13 -7.50 6.67
C GLY A 344 1.96 -8.61 7.69
N THR A 345 0.76 -8.69 8.28
CA THR A 345 0.38 -9.71 9.26
C THR A 345 -0.09 -11.03 8.62
N ARG A 346 -0.41 -11.02 7.32
CA ARG A 346 -0.99 -12.17 6.60
C ARG A 346 0.00 -12.82 5.64
N ALA A 347 -0.09 -14.13 5.48
CA ALA A 347 0.61 -14.86 4.42
C ALA A 347 0.00 -14.53 3.05
N TRP A 348 0.83 -14.38 2.02
CA TRP A 348 0.37 -14.23 0.63
C TRP A 348 0.17 -15.60 -0.01
N MET A 349 -0.84 -15.72 -0.87
CA MET A 349 -1.10 -16.90 -1.69
C MET A 349 -0.69 -16.64 -3.15
N SER A 350 -0.50 -17.69 -3.94
CA SER A 350 -0.26 -17.59 -5.39
C SER A 350 -1.54 -17.54 -6.23
N SER A 351 -2.68 -17.95 -5.68
CA SER A 351 -3.99 -17.99 -6.33
C SER A 351 -5.12 -18.02 -5.29
N GLY A 352 -6.34 -17.72 -5.71
CA GLY A 352 -7.52 -17.68 -4.84
C GLY A 352 -7.58 -16.46 -3.92
N ALA A 353 -8.32 -16.59 -2.81
CA ALA A 353 -8.39 -15.53 -1.79
C ALA A 353 -7.02 -15.32 -1.14
N GLY A 354 -6.58 -14.06 -1.03
CA GLY A 354 -5.23 -13.71 -0.57
C GLY A 354 -4.13 -13.83 -1.63
N ALA A 355 -4.48 -14.06 -2.90
CA ALA A 355 -3.51 -13.95 -4.00
C ALA A 355 -3.06 -12.50 -4.20
N ILE A 356 -1.74 -12.28 -4.26
CA ILE A 356 -1.14 -10.95 -4.41
C ILE A 356 -0.42 -10.83 -5.75
N GLY A 357 -0.73 -9.76 -6.48
CA GLY A 357 -0.03 -9.39 -7.70
C GLY A 357 0.98 -8.27 -7.48
N LEU A 358 1.89 -8.12 -8.44
CA LEU A 358 2.82 -7.00 -8.56
C LEU A 358 2.48 -6.22 -9.84
N THR A 359 2.26 -4.93 -9.69
CA THR A 359 2.04 -3.99 -10.80
C THR A 359 3.19 -2.99 -10.88
N TRP A 360 3.41 -2.41 -12.06
CA TRP A 360 4.35 -1.31 -12.23
C TRP A 360 3.81 -0.24 -13.18
N GLU A 361 4.27 0.99 -13.00
CA GLU A 361 4.08 2.11 -13.93
C GLU A 361 5.44 2.74 -14.29
N LEU A 362 5.56 3.23 -15.52
CA LEU A 362 6.76 3.90 -16.03
C LEU A 362 6.42 5.32 -16.46
N ARG A 363 7.10 6.30 -15.84
CA ARG A 363 6.93 7.73 -16.10
C ARG A 363 8.21 8.33 -16.70
N ASN A 364 8.08 9.35 -17.54
CA ASN A 364 9.21 10.14 -18.01
C ASN A 364 9.71 11.13 -16.94
N ALA A 365 10.80 11.84 -17.24
CA ALA A 365 11.38 12.85 -16.35
C ALA A 365 10.44 14.03 -15.99
N SER A 366 9.34 14.26 -16.73
CA SER A 366 8.30 15.25 -16.39
C SER A 366 7.09 14.65 -15.65
N GLY A 367 7.15 13.37 -15.26
CA GLY A 367 6.10 12.69 -14.50
C GLY A 367 4.93 12.15 -15.36
N VAL A 368 4.99 12.31 -16.68
CA VAL A 368 3.96 11.79 -17.60
C VAL A 368 4.07 10.27 -17.66
N LEU A 369 2.93 9.59 -17.45
CA LEU A 369 2.80 8.14 -17.58
C LEU A 369 2.97 7.72 -19.04
N LEU A 370 3.86 6.75 -19.28
CA LEU A 370 4.14 6.21 -20.61
C LEU A 370 3.65 4.77 -20.78
N ALA A 371 3.80 3.95 -19.74
CA ALA A 371 3.44 2.54 -19.77
C ALA A 371 3.08 2.05 -18.35
N THR A 372 2.32 0.97 -18.29
CA THR A 372 2.03 0.20 -17.08
C THR A 372 2.23 -1.29 -17.38
N SER A 373 2.37 -2.12 -16.35
CA SER A 373 2.29 -3.56 -16.50
C SER A 373 0.92 -3.93 -17.10
N PRO A 374 0.86 -4.68 -18.23
CA PRO A 374 -0.40 -4.97 -18.92
C PRO A 374 -1.34 -5.86 -18.12
N LYS A 375 -0.81 -6.62 -17.17
CA LYS A 375 -1.54 -7.35 -16.12
C LYS A 375 -0.66 -7.44 -14.87
N PRO A 376 -1.23 -7.59 -13.66
CA PRO A 376 -0.45 -7.87 -12.48
C PRO A 376 0.35 -9.18 -12.65
N GLN A 377 1.63 -9.14 -12.31
CA GLN A 377 2.48 -10.33 -12.24
C GLN A 377 2.16 -11.07 -10.93
N PRO A 378 1.71 -12.34 -10.96
CA PRO A 378 1.43 -13.07 -9.72
C PRO A 378 2.70 -13.26 -8.91
N LEU A 379 2.62 -13.02 -7.60
CA LEU A 379 3.71 -13.29 -6.67
C LEU A 379 3.62 -14.72 -6.13
N PRO A 380 4.77 -15.36 -5.80
CA PRO A 380 4.76 -16.63 -5.10
C PRO A 380 4.23 -16.45 -3.66
N PRO A 381 3.80 -17.53 -2.99
CA PRO A 381 3.36 -17.45 -1.60
C PRO A 381 4.49 -16.95 -0.70
N LEU A 382 4.18 -16.04 0.22
CA LEU A 382 5.19 -15.39 1.06
C LEU A 382 4.65 -15.16 2.48
N GLN A 383 5.27 -15.80 3.47
CA GLN A 383 4.86 -15.65 4.87
C GLN A 383 5.28 -14.27 5.42
N PRO A 384 4.64 -13.78 6.50
CA PRO A 384 5.09 -12.58 7.20
C PRO A 384 6.60 -12.59 7.49
N GLN A 385 7.24 -11.44 7.26
CA GLN A 385 8.70 -11.21 7.35
C GLN A 385 9.60 -12.01 6.38
N GLN A 386 9.05 -12.90 5.54
CA GLN A 386 9.85 -13.54 4.48
C GLN A 386 10.14 -12.58 3.33
N THR A 387 11.27 -12.79 2.66
CA THR A 387 11.73 -12.00 1.51
C THR A 387 11.96 -12.89 0.30
N GLN A 388 11.48 -12.45 -0.86
CA GLN A 388 11.65 -13.14 -2.14
C GLN A 388 12.21 -12.19 -3.19
N ASN A 389 13.16 -12.66 -4.01
CA ASN A 389 13.64 -11.93 -5.18
C ASN A 389 12.65 -12.11 -6.33
N VAL A 390 12.11 -11.01 -6.84
CA VAL A 390 11.13 -10.98 -7.93
C VAL A 390 11.71 -10.24 -9.12
N GLY A 391 11.79 -10.92 -10.27
CA GLY A 391 12.20 -10.30 -11.53
C GLY A 391 11.01 -9.65 -12.22
N ILE A 392 11.10 -8.34 -12.47
CA ILE A 392 10.09 -7.48 -13.08
C ILE A 392 10.51 -7.17 -14.52
N ALA A 393 9.68 -7.51 -15.50
CA ALA A 393 9.90 -7.17 -16.90
C ALA A 393 9.32 -5.79 -17.21
N ILE A 394 10.13 -4.87 -17.76
CA ILE A 394 9.75 -3.50 -18.09
C ILE A 394 10.13 -3.22 -19.55
N ALA A 395 9.14 -2.86 -20.37
CA ALA A 395 9.36 -2.40 -21.73
C ALA A 395 9.95 -0.97 -21.72
N VAL A 396 11.14 -0.80 -22.27
CA VAL A 396 11.85 0.48 -22.31
C VAL A 396 11.39 1.28 -23.54
N PRO A 397 10.99 2.56 -23.41
CA PRO A 397 10.60 3.39 -24.54
C PRO A 397 11.72 3.52 -25.59
N GLN A 398 11.32 3.76 -26.84
CA GLN A 398 12.25 3.97 -27.98
C GLN A 398 13.07 5.27 -27.90
N GLN A 399 12.74 6.18 -26.98
CA GLN A 399 13.43 7.46 -26.81
C GLN A 399 14.50 7.35 -25.71
N PRO A 400 15.74 7.82 -25.93
CA PRO A 400 16.73 7.95 -24.87
C PRO A 400 16.29 8.94 -23.80
N GLY A 401 16.58 8.66 -22.53
CA GLY A 401 16.15 9.52 -21.43
C GLY A 401 16.25 8.87 -20.06
N THR A 402 15.77 9.58 -19.04
CA THR A 402 15.58 9.02 -17.69
C THR A 402 14.10 8.79 -17.45
N TYR A 403 13.78 7.59 -16.99
CA TYR A 403 12.44 7.14 -16.65
C TYR A 403 12.39 6.74 -15.18
N THR A 404 11.24 6.94 -14.53
CA THR A 404 10.97 6.46 -13.18
C THR A 404 10.01 5.29 -13.28
N ALA A 405 10.46 4.11 -12.85
CA ALA A 405 9.60 2.96 -12.66
C ALA A 405 9.10 2.94 -11.20
N THR A 406 7.80 2.89 -10.99
CA THR A 406 7.18 2.72 -9.67
C THR A 406 6.49 1.36 -9.62
N ILE A 407 6.72 0.60 -8.55
CA ILE A 407 6.18 -0.74 -8.32
C ILE A 407 5.25 -0.73 -7.11
N GLY A 408 4.20 -1.55 -7.15
CA GLY A 408 3.20 -1.69 -6.09
C GLY A 408 2.50 -3.04 -6.11
N LEU A 409 1.80 -3.39 -5.03
CA LEU A 409 1.01 -4.61 -4.95
C LEU A 409 -0.41 -4.43 -5.52
N THR A 410 -1.00 -5.54 -5.95
CA THR A 410 -2.44 -5.66 -6.24
C THR A 410 -3.06 -6.81 -5.43
N ASP A 411 -4.37 -6.76 -5.23
CA ASP A 411 -5.14 -7.91 -4.77
C ASP A 411 -5.37 -8.95 -5.90
N ALA A 412 -6.16 -9.98 -5.58
CA ALA A 412 -6.54 -11.07 -6.48
C ALA A 412 -7.44 -10.64 -7.65
N SER A 413 -8.13 -9.49 -7.56
CA SER A 413 -8.89 -8.89 -8.67
C SER A 413 -8.01 -8.06 -9.60
N GLY A 414 -6.79 -7.73 -9.16
CA GLY A 414 -5.87 -6.83 -9.84
C GLY A 414 -6.01 -5.36 -9.44
N ALA A 415 -6.85 -5.04 -8.45
CA ALA A 415 -6.96 -3.68 -7.91
C ALA A 415 -5.68 -3.32 -7.14
N ALA A 416 -5.17 -2.10 -7.36
CA ALA A 416 -3.95 -1.64 -6.70
C ALA A 416 -4.19 -1.43 -5.19
N LEU A 417 -3.26 -1.91 -4.36
CA LEU A 417 -3.35 -1.80 -2.90
C LEU A 417 -2.76 -0.49 -2.34
N ALA A 418 -2.09 0.31 -3.17
CA ALA A 418 -1.50 1.58 -2.75
C ALA A 418 -2.52 2.61 -2.19
N PRO A 419 -3.74 2.77 -2.77
CA PRO A 419 -4.79 3.60 -2.18
C PRO A 419 -5.28 3.09 -0.81
N ALA A 420 -5.14 1.79 -0.53
CA ALA A 420 -5.42 1.18 0.77
C ALA A 420 -4.22 1.24 1.75
N GLY A 421 -3.17 2.01 1.42
CA GLY A 421 -2.00 2.20 2.29
C GLY A 421 -0.86 1.19 2.10
N ALA A 422 -0.93 0.30 1.11
CA ALA A 422 0.20 -0.56 0.79
C ALA A 422 1.37 0.26 0.22
N ALA A 423 2.59 -0.05 0.65
CA ALA A 423 3.75 0.67 0.17
C ALA A 423 3.98 0.44 -1.33
N THR A 424 4.53 1.47 -1.98
CA THR A 424 5.13 1.43 -3.31
C THR A 424 6.61 1.76 -3.22
N ALA A 425 7.39 1.39 -4.23
CA ALA A 425 8.79 1.83 -4.35
C ALA A 425 9.08 2.30 -5.77
N SER A 426 10.04 3.22 -5.93
CA SER A 426 10.42 3.76 -7.23
C SER A 426 11.93 3.68 -7.44
N PHE A 427 12.34 3.40 -8.68
CA PHE A 427 13.73 3.46 -9.13
C PHE A 427 13.84 4.09 -10.52
N SER A 428 15.03 4.55 -10.88
CA SER A 428 15.28 5.18 -12.17
C SER A 428 15.83 4.17 -13.17
N LEU A 429 15.30 4.19 -14.40
CA LEU A 429 15.92 3.61 -15.58
C LEU A 429 16.56 4.74 -16.39
N ARG A 430 17.77 4.54 -16.92
CA ARG A 430 18.44 5.47 -17.82
C ARG A 430 18.60 4.81 -19.18
N ALA A 431 17.68 5.12 -20.09
CA ALA A 431 17.67 4.56 -21.42
C ALA A 431 18.65 5.28 -22.36
N HIS A 432 19.48 4.52 -23.06
CA HIS A 432 20.35 4.98 -24.13
C HIS A 432 20.09 4.18 -25.41
N ASN A 433 20.56 4.69 -26.55
CA ASN A 433 20.57 3.89 -27.77
C ASN A 433 21.57 2.71 -27.62
N PRO A 434 21.27 1.52 -28.18
CA PRO A 434 22.09 0.30 -28.04
C PRO A 434 23.39 0.32 -28.84
N TYR A 435 23.99 1.49 -29.09
CA TYR A 435 25.00 1.67 -30.13
C TYR A 435 26.41 1.20 -29.77
N LEU A 436 26.71 0.90 -28.50
CA LEU A 436 28.07 0.51 -28.07
C LEU A 436 28.06 -0.76 -27.24
N ILE A 437 28.58 -1.84 -27.83
CA ILE A 437 28.77 -3.14 -27.17
C ILE A 437 29.74 -3.02 -25.99
N THR A 438 30.77 -2.19 -26.12
CA THR A 438 31.67 -1.76 -25.03
C THR A 438 32.29 -0.40 -25.37
N ALA A 439 32.48 0.45 -24.36
CA ALA A 439 33.31 1.65 -24.48
C ALA A 439 34.02 1.94 -23.14
N GLU A 440 35.34 1.91 -23.15
CA GLU A 440 36.18 2.17 -21.98
C GLU A 440 37.04 3.42 -22.22
N VAL A 441 36.90 4.43 -21.35
CA VAL A 441 37.70 5.66 -21.44
C VAL A 441 38.83 5.60 -20.41
N GLY A 442 40.01 5.23 -20.88
CA GLY A 442 41.24 5.41 -20.13
C GLY A 442 41.54 6.90 -19.97
N MET A 443 41.75 7.33 -18.72
CA MET A 443 42.13 8.70 -18.36
C MET A 443 43.24 8.64 -17.30
N PRO A 444 44.24 9.54 -17.32
CA PRO A 444 45.18 9.71 -16.22
C PRO A 444 44.47 10.04 -14.90
N HIS A 445 44.83 9.35 -13.81
CA HIS A 445 44.31 9.68 -12.48
C HIS A 445 44.76 11.07 -11.99
N THR A 446 45.92 11.53 -12.44
CA THR A 446 46.46 12.87 -12.17
C THR A 446 46.30 13.74 -13.41
N LEU A 447 45.61 14.86 -13.25
CA LEU A 447 45.30 15.85 -14.28
C LEU A 447 45.93 17.19 -13.90
N HIS A 448 46.27 18.03 -14.88
CA HIS A 448 46.92 19.32 -14.62
C HIS A 448 46.01 20.49 -14.98
N ARG A 449 45.82 21.42 -14.04
CA ARG A 449 44.94 22.58 -14.16
C ARG A 449 45.30 23.43 -15.39
N GLY A 450 44.35 23.56 -16.32
CA GLY A 450 44.53 24.35 -17.55
C GLY A 450 45.28 23.64 -18.69
N GLU A 451 45.65 22.37 -18.52
CA GLU A 451 46.28 21.55 -19.56
C GLU A 451 45.30 20.52 -20.14
N ALA A 452 45.49 20.21 -21.43
CA ALA A 452 44.81 19.11 -22.08
C ALA A 452 45.46 17.77 -21.68
N SER A 453 44.68 16.91 -21.01
CA SER A 453 45.03 15.51 -20.77
C SER A 453 44.50 14.64 -21.90
N LEU A 454 45.26 13.63 -22.31
CA LEU A 454 44.87 12.69 -23.35
C LEU A 454 43.93 11.62 -22.77
N LEU A 455 42.77 11.45 -23.39
CA LEU A 455 41.87 10.33 -23.15
C LEU A 455 42.06 9.28 -24.23
N SER A 456 42.07 8.01 -23.84
CA SER A 456 42.01 6.88 -24.76
C SER A 456 40.63 6.23 -24.67
N VAL A 457 39.81 6.35 -25.71
CA VAL A 457 38.51 5.68 -25.80
C VAL A 457 38.67 4.39 -26.60
N SER A 458 38.77 3.27 -25.90
CA SER A 458 38.71 1.94 -26.52
C SER A 458 37.25 1.54 -26.69
N TYR A 459 36.85 1.12 -27.89
CA TYR A 459 35.47 0.79 -28.22
C TYR A 459 35.33 -0.55 -28.93
N GLY A 460 34.29 -1.29 -28.54
CA GLY A 460 33.79 -2.46 -29.24
C GLY A 460 33.04 -2.08 -30.53
N ALA A 461 32.64 -3.08 -31.30
CA ALA A 461 31.92 -2.86 -32.56
C ALA A 461 30.66 -2.00 -32.32
N LEU A 462 30.58 -0.85 -33.03
CA LEU A 462 29.40 0.01 -32.97
C LEU A 462 28.22 -0.72 -33.62
N ALA A 463 27.12 -0.87 -32.88
CA ALA A 463 25.86 -1.37 -33.44
C ALA A 463 25.19 -0.25 -34.24
N GLY A 464 24.72 -0.56 -35.45
CA GLY A 464 24.11 0.43 -36.35
C GLY A 464 24.45 0.17 -37.82
N ALA A 465 24.14 1.14 -38.68
CA ALA A 465 24.31 1.04 -40.14
C ALA A 465 25.15 2.17 -40.77
N THR A 466 25.55 3.19 -39.99
CA THR A 466 26.36 4.32 -40.44
C THR A 466 27.41 4.69 -39.39
N ASP A 467 28.63 5.04 -39.81
CA ASP A 467 29.64 5.64 -38.93
C ASP A 467 29.10 6.90 -38.22
N ARG A 468 29.56 7.15 -36.98
CA ARG A 468 29.02 8.22 -36.12
C ARG A 468 30.10 9.09 -35.46
N PRO A 469 30.04 10.44 -35.60
CA PRO A 469 30.85 11.33 -34.77
C PRO A 469 30.30 11.37 -33.35
N LEU A 470 31.07 10.88 -32.37
CA LEU A 470 30.69 10.92 -30.96
C LEU A 470 31.52 11.93 -30.17
N SER A 471 31.02 12.28 -29.00
CA SER A 471 31.71 13.10 -27.99
C SER A 471 31.65 12.43 -26.62
N ILE A 472 32.60 12.74 -25.75
CA ILE A 472 32.57 12.37 -24.33
C ILE A 472 31.93 13.53 -23.59
N GLY A 473 30.68 13.38 -23.14
CA GLY A 473 30.07 14.30 -22.18
C GLY A 473 30.60 14.02 -20.78
N TRP A 474 30.98 15.04 -20.03
CA TRP A 474 31.63 14.87 -18.73
C TRP A 474 31.18 15.89 -17.67
N ARG A 475 31.24 15.49 -16.40
CA ARG A 475 30.91 16.29 -15.22
C ARG A 475 31.92 16.01 -14.11
N VAL A 476 32.48 17.07 -13.53
CA VAL A 476 33.38 17.02 -12.37
C VAL A 476 32.59 17.41 -11.13
N ILE A 477 32.64 16.57 -10.10
CA ILE A 477 31.79 16.62 -8.91
C ILE A 477 32.67 16.70 -7.67
N ASP A 478 32.40 17.67 -6.78
CA ASP A 478 33.08 17.78 -5.49
C ASP A 478 32.57 16.67 -4.55
N PRO A 479 33.42 15.73 -4.09
CA PRO A 479 33.01 14.59 -3.29
C PRO A 479 32.48 14.99 -1.90
N ARG A 480 32.77 16.22 -1.43
CA ARG A 480 32.38 16.70 -0.08
C ARG A 480 30.91 17.15 -0.02
N ASN A 481 30.33 17.57 -1.14
CA ASN A 481 28.99 18.15 -1.20
C ASN A 481 28.12 17.64 -2.38
N GLY A 482 28.68 16.81 -3.27
CA GLY A 482 27.98 16.22 -4.42
C GLY A 482 27.64 17.20 -5.54
N ARG A 483 28.08 18.46 -5.48
CA ARG A 483 27.78 19.47 -6.52
C ARG A 483 28.72 19.31 -7.72
N THR A 484 28.17 19.51 -8.91
CA THR A 484 28.95 19.63 -10.14
C THR A 484 29.71 20.97 -10.12
N VAL A 485 31.03 20.90 -10.19
CA VAL A 485 31.95 22.05 -10.22
C VAL A 485 32.13 22.57 -11.64
N GLN A 486 32.22 21.65 -12.62
CA GLN A 486 32.31 21.97 -14.04
C GLN A 486 31.74 20.81 -14.86
N GLN A 487 31.23 21.11 -16.05
CA GLN A 487 30.78 20.12 -17.02
C GLN A 487 31.09 20.60 -18.45
N GLY A 488 31.15 19.65 -19.38
CA GLY A 488 31.44 19.94 -20.79
C GLY A 488 31.28 18.71 -21.68
N ALA A 489 31.75 18.84 -22.92
CA ALA A 489 31.89 17.73 -23.85
C ALA A 489 33.21 17.86 -24.62
N SER A 490 33.89 16.73 -24.82
CA SER A 490 35.11 16.63 -25.62
C SER A 490 34.83 15.80 -26.88
N PRO A 491 35.17 16.26 -28.10
CA PRO A 491 35.02 15.43 -29.30
C PRO A 491 35.81 14.12 -29.17
N ALA A 492 35.15 12.98 -29.43
CA ALA A 492 35.73 11.65 -29.30
C ALA A 492 36.25 11.09 -30.64
N GLY A 493 35.74 11.63 -31.75
CA GLY A 493 36.07 11.19 -33.12
C GLY A 493 34.91 10.45 -33.79
N VAL A 494 35.18 9.89 -34.97
CA VAL A 494 34.19 9.11 -35.74
C VAL A 494 34.36 7.62 -35.44
N PHE A 495 33.32 7.01 -34.88
CA PHE A 495 33.24 5.60 -34.55
C PHE A 495 32.70 4.84 -35.75
N LYS A 496 33.37 3.76 -36.15
CA LYS A 496 33.02 2.99 -37.35
C LYS A 496 32.13 1.79 -37.02
N VAL A 497 31.13 1.55 -37.88
CA VAL A 497 30.23 0.40 -37.72
C VAL A 497 30.99 -0.91 -37.87
N GLY A 498 30.70 -1.88 -36.97
CA GLY A 498 31.31 -3.21 -37.00
C GLY A 498 32.80 -3.26 -36.64
N ALA A 499 33.46 -2.13 -36.39
CA ALA A 499 34.88 -2.05 -36.09
C ALA A 499 35.13 -1.83 -34.59
N THR A 500 36.14 -2.52 -34.06
CA THR A 500 36.73 -2.23 -32.75
C THR A 500 37.94 -1.31 -32.93
N GLY A 501 38.25 -0.47 -31.94
CA GLY A 501 39.44 0.38 -32.02
C GLY A 501 39.67 1.24 -30.78
N THR A 502 40.68 2.11 -30.86
CA THR A 502 40.95 3.14 -29.86
C THR A 502 41.01 4.50 -30.55
N LEU A 503 40.27 5.46 -30.02
CA LEU A 503 40.32 6.87 -30.40
C LEU A 503 40.96 7.70 -29.28
N TYR A 504 41.57 8.83 -29.63
CA TYR A 504 42.16 9.74 -28.66
C TYR A 504 41.42 11.08 -28.64
N ALA A 505 41.08 11.55 -27.45
CA ALA A 505 40.36 12.81 -27.24
C ALA A 505 41.08 13.71 -26.24
N ALA A 506 40.98 15.02 -26.40
CA ALA A 506 41.52 15.98 -25.46
C ALA A 506 40.51 16.30 -24.34
N PHE A 507 40.95 16.23 -23.09
CA PHE A 507 40.20 16.68 -21.92
C PHE A 507 40.92 17.84 -21.24
N LEU A 508 40.30 19.02 -21.22
CA LEU A 508 40.84 20.16 -20.49
C LEU A 508 40.41 20.06 -19.03
N ALA A 509 41.38 19.88 -18.12
CA ALA A 509 41.06 19.76 -16.70
C ALA A 509 40.48 21.07 -16.14
N PRO A 510 39.51 21.00 -15.20
CA PRO A 510 38.96 22.17 -14.53
C PRO A 510 40.01 23.12 -13.97
N ASN A 511 39.63 24.39 -13.88
CA ASN A 511 40.47 25.43 -13.32
C ASN A 511 40.48 25.41 -11.77
N ALA A 512 40.54 24.22 -11.15
CA ALA A 512 40.46 23.99 -9.71
C ALA A 512 41.31 22.78 -9.28
N VAL A 513 42.06 22.90 -8.18
CA VAL A 513 42.98 21.88 -7.65
C VAL A 513 42.29 21.03 -6.57
N GLY A 514 42.60 19.73 -6.53
CA GLY A 514 42.14 18.79 -5.50
C GLY A 514 41.58 17.48 -6.06
N THR A 515 41.04 16.65 -5.16
CA THR A 515 40.41 15.36 -5.51
C THR A 515 38.94 15.53 -5.88
N TYR A 516 38.53 15.01 -7.04
CA TYR A 516 37.17 15.10 -7.56
C TYR A 516 36.65 13.74 -8.05
N LYS A 517 35.33 13.59 -8.12
CA LYS A 517 34.71 12.53 -8.93
C LYS A 517 34.46 13.05 -10.33
N LEU A 518 34.99 12.37 -11.34
CA LEU A 518 34.66 12.62 -12.74
C LEU A 518 33.66 11.57 -13.20
N THR A 519 32.47 12.01 -13.64
CA THR A 519 31.50 11.17 -14.35
C THR A 519 31.55 11.52 -15.82
N TYR A 520 31.66 10.53 -16.70
CA TYR A 520 31.68 10.72 -18.16
C TYR A 520 30.84 9.67 -18.90
N GLU A 521 30.35 10.00 -20.09
CA GLU A 521 29.53 9.15 -20.96
C GLU A 521 29.75 9.52 -22.43
N LEU A 522 29.58 8.58 -23.36
CA LEU A 522 29.60 8.90 -24.80
C LEU A 522 28.25 9.47 -25.24
N ARG A 523 28.30 10.41 -26.19
CA ARG A 523 27.14 11.15 -26.70
C ARG A 523 27.19 11.37 -28.22
N ASP A 524 26.04 11.15 -28.87
CA ASP A 524 25.74 11.67 -30.21
C ASP A 524 24.97 12.99 -30.03
N GLY A 525 25.67 14.11 -30.21
CA GLY A 525 25.15 15.45 -29.88
C GLY A 525 24.73 15.58 -28.41
N THR A 526 23.43 15.73 -28.16
CA THR A 526 22.83 15.81 -26.81
C THR A 526 22.39 14.45 -26.26
N VAL A 527 22.41 13.40 -27.06
CA VAL A 527 21.88 12.06 -26.73
C VAL A 527 22.99 11.20 -26.12
N SER A 528 22.76 10.61 -24.95
CA SER A 528 23.66 9.62 -24.35
C SER A 528 23.59 8.30 -25.11
N VAL A 529 24.75 7.73 -25.47
CA VAL A 529 24.89 6.47 -26.23
C VAL A 529 25.76 5.42 -25.53
N SER A 530 26.18 5.69 -24.29
CA SER A 530 26.78 4.70 -23.38
C SER A 530 26.28 4.90 -21.95
N GLU A 531 26.59 3.93 -21.09
CA GLU A 531 26.53 4.10 -19.65
C GLU A 531 27.46 5.24 -19.17
N PRO A 532 27.11 5.94 -18.07
CA PRO A 532 27.99 6.88 -17.40
C PRO A 532 28.99 6.18 -16.46
N VAL A 533 30.27 6.20 -16.79
CA VAL A 533 31.33 5.72 -15.89
C VAL A 533 31.71 6.85 -14.92
N THR A 534 31.99 6.51 -13.66
CA THR A 534 32.49 7.48 -12.65
C THR A 534 33.79 7.00 -12.04
N THR A 535 34.81 7.85 -12.05
CA THR A 535 36.14 7.60 -11.48
C THR A 535 36.58 8.74 -10.57
N THR A 536 37.59 8.49 -9.74
CA THR A 536 38.23 9.53 -8.92
C THR A 536 39.46 10.05 -9.65
N VAL A 537 39.58 11.38 -9.73
CA VAL A 537 40.71 12.09 -10.34
C VAL A 537 41.28 13.12 -9.37
N GLU A 538 42.58 13.35 -9.45
CA GLU A 538 43.29 14.40 -8.73
C GLU A 538 43.74 15.47 -9.72
N ILE A 539 43.30 16.71 -9.52
CA ILE A 539 43.73 17.85 -10.35
C ILE A 539 44.83 18.60 -9.60
N MET A 540 46.03 18.64 -10.17
CA MET A 540 47.19 19.35 -9.66
C MET A 540 47.39 20.70 -10.37
N GLY A 541 48.39 21.48 -9.95
CA GLY A 541 48.83 22.66 -10.70
C GLY A 541 49.43 22.31 -12.08
N PRO A 542 49.79 23.32 -12.89
CA PRO A 542 50.47 23.11 -14.16
C PRO A 542 51.76 22.30 -14.00
N ARG A 543 52.18 21.58 -15.05
CA ARG A 543 53.47 20.89 -15.11
C ARG A 543 54.61 21.90 -15.16
N THR A 544 55.48 21.85 -14.16
CA THR A 544 56.79 22.50 -14.24
C THR A 544 57.76 21.55 -14.92
N TYR A 545 58.08 21.79 -16.19
CA TYR A 545 59.16 21.09 -16.87
C TYR A 545 60.53 21.65 -16.42
N PRO A 546 61.61 20.84 -16.35
CA PRO A 546 62.91 21.31 -15.86
C PRO A 546 63.58 22.41 -16.70
N ASP A 547 63.08 22.66 -17.91
CA ASP A 547 63.77 23.43 -18.94
C ASP A 547 63.30 24.90 -19.05
N GLU A 548 62.22 25.29 -18.36
CA GLU A 548 61.74 26.69 -18.31
C GLU A 548 62.64 27.55 -17.40
N GLY A 549 63.82 27.91 -17.90
CA GLY A 549 64.74 28.83 -17.22
C GLY A 549 66.18 28.89 -17.76
N LEU A 550 66.57 28.00 -18.68
CA LEU A 550 67.91 28.03 -19.26
C LEU A 550 68.00 28.98 -20.47
N PRO A 551 69.09 29.76 -20.62
CA PRO A 551 69.29 30.63 -21.77
C PRO A 551 69.49 29.82 -23.06
N ALA A 552 69.17 30.44 -24.21
CA ALA A 552 69.38 29.82 -25.52
C ALA A 552 70.85 29.38 -25.72
N PRO A 553 71.11 28.20 -26.31
CA PRO A 553 72.45 27.66 -26.46
C PRO A 553 73.30 28.53 -27.39
N SER A 554 74.55 28.76 -27.01
CA SER A 554 75.57 29.48 -27.81
C SER A 554 76.18 28.59 -28.89
N ASP A 555 76.52 29.18 -30.04
CA ASP A 555 77.06 28.51 -31.26
C ASP A 555 78.44 27.82 -31.13
N GLU A 556 78.96 27.61 -29.91
CA GLU A 556 80.21 26.84 -29.72
C GLU A 556 79.95 25.33 -29.75
N LEU A 557 80.23 24.72 -30.91
CA LEU A 557 80.30 23.26 -31.11
C LEU A 557 81.46 22.63 -30.32
N GLY A 558 81.28 22.51 -29.01
CA GLY A 558 82.16 21.75 -28.12
C GLY A 558 82.09 20.25 -28.40
N ALA A 559 83.26 19.67 -28.72
CA ALA A 559 83.63 18.25 -28.77
C ALA A 559 82.51 17.19 -29.00
N LEU A 560 82.58 16.48 -30.14
CA LEU A 560 81.82 15.25 -30.41
C LEU A 560 81.90 14.27 -29.21
N PRO A 561 80.77 13.84 -28.63
CA PRO A 561 80.79 12.94 -27.48
C PRO A 561 81.26 11.55 -27.89
N THR A 562 82.26 11.03 -27.16
CA THR A 562 82.77 9.67 -27.31
C THR A 562 81.67 8.64 -27.02
N ALA A 563 81.61 7.56 -27.80
CA ALA A 563 80.58 6.54 -27.67
C ALA A 563 80.52 5.94 -26.25
N SER A 564 79.38 6.10 -25.58
CA SER A 564 79.13 5.48 -24.27
C SER A 564 79.06 3.95 -24.39
N PRO A 565 79.60 3.18 -23.42
CA PRO A 565 79.54 1.73 -23.46
C PRO A 565 78.08 1.24 -23.37
N ARG A 566 77.74 0.22 -24.18
CA ARG A 566 76.41 -0.40 -24.16
C ARG A 566 76.10 -0.97 -22.78
N PHE A 567 74.91 -0.64 -22.29
CA PHE A 567 74.35 -1.20 -21.05
C PHE A 567 74.25 -2.73 -21.17
N GLN A 568 74.92 -3.48 -20.28
CA GLN A 568 74.75 -4.93 -20.17
C GLN A 568 73.67 -5.23 -19.14
N PHE A 569 72.74 -6.12 -19.47
CA PHE A 569 71.75 -6.63 -18.52
C PHE A 569 72.41 -7.53 -17.47
N PRO A 570 72.09 -7.40 -16.17
CA PRO A 570 72.57 -8.31 -15.15
C PRO A 570 71.86 -9.67 -15.24
N THR A 571 72.64 -10.75 -15.35
CA THR A 571 72.12 -12.12 -15.27
C THR A 571 71.72 -12.45 -13.84
N ILE A 572 70.42 -12.65 -13.57
CA ILE A 572 69.93 -13.11 -12.27
C ILE A 572 69.98 -14.64 -12.22
N THR A 573 70.91 -15.18 -11.42
CA THR A 573 71.00 -16.63 -11.15
C THR A 573 70.13 -16.98 -9.94
N ILE A 574 69.03 -17.70 -10.16
CA ILE A 574 68.16 -18.19 -9.07
C ILE A 574 68.72 -19.52 -8.54
N PRO A 575 69.04 -19.65 -7.23
CA PRO A 575 69.47 -20.91 -6.65
C PRO A 575 68.29 -21.89 -6.50
N LYS A 576 68.48 -23.16 -6.89
CA LYS A 576 67.51 -24.23 -6.65
C LYS A 576 67.53 -24.67 -5.18
N PRO A 577 66.41 -24.64 -4.43
CA PRO A 577 66.27 -25.43 -3.23
C PRO A 577 65.93 -26.89 -3.58
N SER A 578 66.67 -27.83 -3.00
CA SER A 578 66.44 -29.27 -3.12
C SER A 578 65.59 -29.78 -1.96
N PHE A 579 64.48 -30.47 -2.24
CA PHE A 579 63.78 -31.32 -1.28
C PHE A 579 63.27 -32.59 -1.97
N ASP A 580 63.59 -33.74 -1.39
CA ASP A 580 63.18 -35.06 -1.89
C ASP A 580 61.70 -35.33 -1.64
N ILE A 581 61.02 -35.92 -2.63
CA ILE A 581 59.64 -36.38 -2.53
C ILE A 581 59.63 -37.91 -2.66
N PRO A 582 59.16 -38.67 -1.65
CA PRO A 582 59.06 -40.13 -1.76
C PRO A 582 57.93 -40.56 -2.69
N PHE A 583 58.21 -41.55 -3.54
CA PHE A 583 57.24 -42.15 -4.46
C PHE A 583 56.11 -42.89 -3.73
N LEU A 584 54.86 -42.69 -4.17
CA LEU A 584 53.78 -43.70 -4.07
C LEU A 584 52.87 -43.62 -5.31
N HIS A 585 52.52 -44.78 -5.86
CA HIS A 585 51.82 -44.90 -7.15
C HIS A 585 50.30 -44.61 -7.06
N GLY A 586 49.79 -43.81 -8.00
CA GLY A 586 48.36 -43.65 -8.30
C GLY A 586 48.05 -44.07 -9.75
N ARG A 587 46.94 -44.79 -9.98
CA ARG A 587 46.60 -45.40 -11.28
C ARG A 587 45.95 -44.40 -12.25
N SER A 588 46.20 -44.59 -13.54
CA SER A 588 45.54 -43.84 -14.64
C SER A 588 44.02 -44.10 -14.69
N PRO A 589 43.19 -43.11 -15.08
CA PRO A 589 41.76 -43.32 -15.32
C PRO A 589 41.50 -44.07 -16.63
N SER A 590 40.62 -45.07 -16.60
CA SER A 590 40.02 -45.65 -17.82
C SER A 590 38.85 -44.78 -18.32
N PRO A 591 38.57 -44.77 -19.64
CA PRO A 591 37.39 -44.09 -20.18
C PRO A 591 36.10 -44.88 -19.89
N SER A 592 35.00 -44.18 -19.64
CA SER A 592 33.66 -44.78 -19.64
C SER A 592 33.12 -44.94 -21.08
N PRO A 593 32.39 -46.02 -21.38
CA PRO A 593 31.68 -46.16 -22.65
C PRO A 593 30.34 -45.41 -22.64
N ALA A 594 29.92 -44.93 -23.83
CA ALA A 594 28.54 -44.52 -24.12
C ALA A 594 27.64 -45.78 -24.26
N PRO A 595 26.29 -45.69 -24.23
CA PRO A 595 25.44 -44.60 -24.77
C PRO A 595 25.08 -43.49 -23.79
#